data_AF-A0A7Y3AGA6-F1
#
_entry.id   AF-A0A7Y3AGA6-F1
#
_cell.length_a   1.000
_cell.length_b   1.000
_cell.length_c   1.000
_cell.angle_alpha   90.00
_cell.angle_beta   90.00
_cell.angle_gamma   90.00
#
_symmetry.space_group_name_H-M   'P 1'
#
loop_
_entity.id
_entity.type
_entity.pdbx_description
1 polymer ?
#
loop_
_entity_poly.entity_id
_entity_poly.type
_entity_poly.pdbx_seq_one_letter_code
_entity_poly.pdbx_strand_id
1 'polypeptide(L)'
;LLIQGIRTGPSLFTEGGGSIVYTFIYGLFLATFLMLPVGLVIGRYAYKTIITVPKAMLVPAVAFMTMIGTYAIRNSISDIVIMILLGVVGWIFNRYGFSPSPIVLGLILGRIAEQGFVQAWTIGAATGELWKMFFGRPISLAIIAFILLSLFYPVIRSRWSKLRLRVSNAE
;
A
#
# COMPACT_ATOMS: atom_id res chain seq x y z
N LEU A 1 -1.09 -23.15 9.29
CA LEU A 1 0.36 -23.47 9.29
C LEU A 1 0.78 -24.32 10.50
N LEU A 2 0.38 -24.02 11.75
CA LEU A 2 0.51 -25.01 12.84
C LEU A 2 -0.43 -26.23 12.66
N ILE A 3 -1.59 -26.04 12.01
CA ILE A 3 -2.56 -27.10 11.69
C ILE A 3 -2.04 -28.14 10.66
N GLN A 4 -0.95 -27.85 9.95
CA GLN A 4 -0.31 -28.79 9.01
C GLN A 4 0.96 -29.45 9.57
N GLY A 5 1.24 -29.32 10.88
CA GLY A 5 2.37 -29.98 11.54
C GLY A 5 3.76 -29.44 11.15
N ILE A 6 3.82 -28.35 10.39
CA ILE A 6 5.05 -27.79 9.83
C ILE A 6 5.68 -26.82 10.85
N ARG A 7 6.81 -27.22 11.47
CA ARG A 7 7.54 -26.44 12.48
C ARG A 7 8.31 -25.29 11.83
N THR A 8 7.83 -24.06 12.02
CA THR A 8 8.45 -22.84 11.47
C THR A 8 9.83 -22.56 12.05
N GLY A 9 10.83 -22.31 11.19
CA GLY A 9 12.22 -22.07 11.56
C GLY A 9 13.19 -22.67 10.53
N PRO A 10 14.51 -22.68 10.80
CA PRO A 10 15.50 -23.36 9.96
C PRO A 10 15.16 -24.84 9.72
N SER A 11 14.44 -25.45 10.67
CA SER A 11 13.89 -26.81 10.60
C SER A 11 12.95 -27.06 9.42
N LEU A 12 12.31 -26.02 8.87
CA LEU A 12 11.46 -26.12 7.66
C LEU A 12 12.22 -26.61 6.44
N PHE A 13 13.50 -26.25 6.35
CA PHE A 13 14.35 -26.56 5.20
C PHE A 13 15.12 -27.87 5.38
N THR A 14 15.28 -28.36 6.62
CA THR A 14 16.14 -29.50 6.95
C THR A 14 15.38 -30.79 7.29
N GLU A 15 14.26 -30.73 8.02
CA GLU A 15 13.54 -31.92 8.52
C GLU A 15 12.34 -32.31 7.62
N GLY A 16 12.59 -32.54 6.32
CA GLY A 16 11.61 -33.12 5.40
C GLY A 16 10.54 -32.17 4.83
N GLY A 17 10.46 -30.91 5.29
CA GLY A 17 9.59 -29.87 4.72
C GLY A 17 10.15 -29.12 3.51
N GLY A 18 11.43 -29.36 3.16
CA GLY A 18 12.14 -28.61 2.13
C GLY A 18 11.49 -28.69 0.76
N SER A 19 11.01 -29.87 0.33
CA SER A 19 10.36 -30.06 -0.98
C SER A 19 9.14 -29.15 -1.15
N ILE A 20 8.29 -29.06 -0.12
CA ILE A 20 7.08 -28.21 -0.15
C ILE A 20 7.45 -26.73 -0.22
N VAL A 21 8.44 -26.31 0.57
CA VAL A 21 8.88 -24.91 0.59
C VAL A 21 9.51 -24.52 -0.75
N TYR A 22 10.38 -25.35 -1.31
CA TYR A 22 10.98 -25.10 -2.62
C TYR A 22 9.93 -25.09 -3.73
N THR A 23 9.00 -26.03 -3.76
CA THR A 23 7.89 -26.03 -4.74
C THR A 23 7.04 -24.78 -4.62
N PHE A 24 6.77 -24.29 -3.41
CA PHE A 24 6.02 -23.05 -3.21
C PHE A 24 6.80 -21.82 -3.69
N ILE A 25 8.10 -21.75 -3.41
CA ILE A 25 8.97 -20.68 -3.90
C ILE A 25 9.02 -20.67 -5.43
N TYR A 26 9.29 -21.83 -6.05
CA TYR A 26 9.29 -21.96 -7.52
C TYR A 26 7.92 -21.65 -8.12
N GLY A 27 6.84 -22.07 -7.45
CA GLY A 27 5.46 -21.75 -7.83
C GLY A 27 5.17 -20.25 -7.76
N LEU A 28 5.65 -19.55 -6.72
CA LEU A 28 5.51 -18.10 -6.59
C LEU A 28 6.29 -17.34 -7.67
N PHE A 29 7.51 -17.81 -7.98
CA PHE A 29 8.32 -17.27 -9.06
C PHE A 29 7.65 -17.47 -10.41
N LEU A 30 7.15 -18.68 -10.69
CA LEU A 30 6.43 -18.99 -11.92
C LEU A 30 5.12 -18.20 -12.02
N ALA A 31 4.37 -18.09 -10.92
CA ALA A 31 3.14 -17.29 -10.87
C ALA A 31 3.42 -15.80 -11.13
N THR A 32 4.50 -15.24 -10.55
CA THR A 32 4.91 -13.86 -10.81
C THR A 32 5.31 -13.67 -12.28
N PHE A 33 6.05 -14.63 -12.83
CA PHE A 33 6.46 -14.60 -14.23
C PHE A 33 5.27 -14.71 -15.19
N LEU A 34 4.29 -15.56 -14.89
CA LEU A 34 3.05 -15.70 -15.66
C LEU A 34 2.08 -14.53 -15.46
N MET A 35 2.11 -13.87 -14.31
CA MET A 35 1.29 -12.69 -14.02
C MET A 35 1.62 -11.52 -14.97
N LEU A 36 2.87 -11.40 -15.41
CA LEU A 36 3.29 -10.35 -16.35
C LEU A 36 2.56 -10.42 -17.71
N PRO A 37 2.67 -11.51 -18.49
CA PRO A 37 1.99 -11.60 -19.79
C PRO A 37 0.47 -11.65 -19.63
N VAL A 38 -0.04 -12.40 -18.64
CA VAL A 38 -1.49 -12.50 -18.39
C VAL A 38 -2.06 -11.14 -18.01
N GLY A 39 -1.41 -10.42 -17.10
CA GLY A 39 -1.81 -9.09 -16.66
C GLY A 39 -1.77 -8.06 -17.79
N LEU A 40 -0.77 -8.11 -18.67
CA LEU A 40 -0.65 -7.19 -19.81
C LEU A 40 -1.73 -7.44 -20.86
N VAL A 41 -1.97 -8.71 -21.19
CA VAL A 41 -3.00 -9.14 -22.16
C VAL A 41 -4.39 -8.78 -21.61
N ILE A 42 -4.74 -9.29 -20.43
CA ILE A 42 -6.05 -9.02 -19.81
C ILE A 42 -6.22 -7.54 -19.56
N GLY A 43 -5.20 -6.82 -19.08
CA GLY A 43 -5.27 -5.38 -18.85
C GLY A 43 -5.64 -4.61 -20.13
N ARG A 44 -5.06 -4.97 -21.28
CA ARG A 44 -5.38 -4.34 -22.57
C ARG A 44 -6.83 -4.61 -23.00
N TYR A 45 -7.32 -5.84 -22.86
CA TYR A 45 -8.67 -6.20 -23.26
C TYR A 45 -9.73 -5.68 -22.28
N ALA A 46 -9.51 -5.85 -20.98
CA ALA A 46 -10.40 -5.42 -19.92
C ALA A 46 -10.56 -3.90 -19.89
N TYR A 47 -9.48 -3.13 -20.11
CA TYR A 47 -9.58 -1.67 -20.19
C TYR A 47 -10.56 -1.23 -21.28
N LYS A 48 -10.51 -1.86 -22.46
CA LYS A 48 -11.40 -1.54 -23.58
C LYS A 48 -12.87 -1.83 -23.27
N THR A 49 -13.14 -2.91 -22.54
CA THR A 49 -14.51 -3.30 -22.18
C THR A 49 -15.05 -2.48 -21.00
N ILE A 50 -14.23 -2.17 -19.99
CA ILE A 50 -14.67 -1.44 -18.79
C ILE A 50 -15.07 0.00 -19.13
N ILE A 51 -14.34 0.68 -20.03
CA ILE A 51 -14.68 2.05 -20.45
C ILE A 51 -16.00 2.13 -21.24
N THR A 52 -16.44 1.02 -21.86
CA THR A 52 -17.70 0.97 -22.62
C THR A 52 -18.93 0.76 -21.74
N VAL A 53 -18.75 0.35 -20.47
CA VAL A 53 -19.87 0.13 -19.55
C VAL A 53 -20.38 1.47 -19.01
N PRO A 54 -21.71 1.73 -19.06
CA PRO A 54 -22.27 2.97 -18.54
C PRO A 54 -22.03 3.11 -17.04
N LYS A 55 -21.56 4.29 -16.62
CA LYS A 55 -21.28 4.62 -15.20
C LYS A 55 -22.50 4.42 -14.30
N ALA A 56 -23.71 4.60 -14.85
CA ALA A 56 -24.97 4.40 -14.13
C ALA A 56 -25.14 2.96 -13.60
N MET A 57 -24.53 1.96 -14.24
CA MET A 57 -24.54 0.56 -13.77
C MET A 57 -23.33 0.23 -12.89
N LEU A 58 -22.17 0.84 -13.18
CA LEU A 58 -20.94 0.59 -12.41
C LEU A 58 -21.04 1.06 -10.96
N VAL A 59 -21.59 2.25 -10.73
CA VAL A 59 -21.69 2.84 -9.39
C VAL A 59 -22.49 1.96 -8.42
N PRO A 60 -23.74 1.54 -8.72
CA PRO A 60 -24.50 0.69 -7.81
C PRO A 60 -23.90 -0.72 -7.67
N ALA A 61 -23.32 -1.28 -8.74
CA ALA A 61 -22.68 -2.59 -8.66
C ALA A 61 -21.45 -2.59 -7.72
N VAL A 62 -20.59 -1.57 -7.83
CA VAL A 62 -19.44 -1.40 -6.93
C VAL A 62 -19.88 -1.10 -5.50
N ALA A 63 -20.91 -0.26 -5.32
CA ALA A 63 -21.47 0.01 -3.98
C ALA A 63 -22.02 -1.27 -3.31
N PHE A 64 -22.71 -2.11 -4.07
CA PHE A 64 -23.21 -3.39 -3.55
C PHE A 64 -22.08 -4.36 -3.23
N MET A 65 -21.09 -4.48 -4.12
CA MET A 65 -19.93 -5.35 -3.91
C MET A 65 -19.08 -4.93 -2.70
N THR A 66 -18.90 -3.62 -2.49
CA THR A 66 -18.15 -3.09 -1.34
C THR A 66 -18.92 -3.28 -0.02
N MET A 67 -20.25 -3.19 -0.05
CA MET A 67 -21.10 -3.51 1.10
C MET A 67 -20.98 -4.98 1.50
N ILE A 68 -21.08 -5.90 0.53
CA ILE A 68 -20.88 -7.35 0.77
C ILE A 68 -19.48 -7.61 1.30
N GLY A 69 -18.45 -7.04 0.66
CA GLY A 69 -17.06 -7.21 1.07
C GLY A 69 -16.80 -6.75 2.50
N THR A 70 -17.36 -5.61 2.90
CA THR A 70 -17.23 -5.07 4.26
C THR A 70 -17.91 -5.98 5.28
N TYR A 71 -19.10 -6.48 4.97
CA TYR A 71 -19.82 -7.42 5.84
C TYR A 71 -19.07 -8.75 5.98
N ALA A 72 -18.46 -9.26 4.91
CA ALA A 72 -17.82 -10.58 4.89
C ALA A 72 -16.60 -10.69 5.83
N ILE A 73 -15.91 -9.58 6.14
CA ILE A 73 -14.68 -9.61 6.95
C ILE A 73 -14.98 -9.85 8.44
N ARG A 74 -15.97 -9.14 8.98
CA ARG A 74 -16.26 -9.15 10.43
C ARG A 74 -17.70 -9.54 10.78
N ASN A 75 -18.54 -9.84 9.78
CA ASN A 75 -19.95 -10.18 9.95
C ASN A 75 -20.69 -9.16 10.85
N SER A 76 -20.40 -7.87 10.67
CA SER A 76 -20.97 -6.80 11.48
C SER A 76 -21.64 -5.73 10.63
N ILE A 77 -22.88 -5.42 11.01
CA ILE A 77 -23.69 -4.35 10.38
C ILE A 77 -23.11 -2.97 10.72
N SER A 78 -22.46 -2.81 11.88
CA SER A 78 -21.81 -1.54 12.26
C SER A 78 -20.79 -1.08 11.22
N ASP A 79 -20.11 -2.02 10.59
CA ASP A 79 -19.05 -1.74 9.62
C ASP A 79 -19.61 -1.22 8.31
N ILE A 80 -20.79 -1.71 7.92
CA ILE A 80 -21.53 -1.21 6.77
C ILE A 80 -21.98 0.24 7.01
N VAL A 81 -22.47 0.55 8.22
CA VAL A 81 -22.87 1.91 8.59
C VAL A 81 -21.66 2.86 8.52
N ILE A 82 -20.52 2.46 9.09
CA ILE A 82 -19.28 3.24 9.02
C ILE A 82 -18.81 3.42 7.57
N MET A 83 -18.89 2.36 6.74
CA MET A 83 -18.55 2.43 5.32
C MET A 83 -19.40 3.47 4.58
N ILE A 84 -20.73 3.45 4.77
CA ILE A 84 -21.63 4.42 4.14
C ILE A 84 -21.32 5.84 4.61
N LEU A 85 -21.14 6.02 5.92
CA LEU A 85 -20.86 7.33 6.52
C LEU A 85 -19.53 7.91 5.98
N LEU A 86 -18.46 7.11 5.95
CA LEU A 86 -17.19 7.50 5.36
C LEU A 86 -17.27 7.72 3.84
N GLY A 87 -18.10 6.96 3.13
CA GLY A 87 -18.38 7.16 1.71
C GLY A 87 -19.03 8.52 1.43
N VAL A 88 -20.01 8.91 2.25
CA VAL A 88 -20.65 10.24 2.17
C VAL A 88 -19.65 11.35 2.50
N VAL A 89 -18.84 11.19 3.56
CA VAL A 89 -17.78 12.14 3.91
C VAL A 89 -16.77 12.30 2.76
N GLY A 90 -16.37 11.19 2.12
CA GLY A 90 -15.50 11.21 0.94
C GLY A 90 -16.13 11.92 -0.26
N TRP A 91 -17.44 11.78 -0.47
CA TRP A 91 -18.17 12.53 -1.50
C TRP A 91 -18.21 14.03 -1.21
N ILE A 92 -18.39 14.41 0.06
CA ILE A 92 -18.33 15.82 0.51
C ILE A 92 -16.94 16.40 0.26
N PHE A 93 -15.87 15.70 0.66
CA PHE A 93 -14.50 16.18 0.41
C PHE A 93 -14.18 16.35 -1.08
N ASN A 94 -14.67 15.44 -1.92
CA ASN A 94 -14.55 15.57 -3.36
C ASN A 94 -15.23 16.86 -3.87
N ARG A 95 -16.35 17.27 -3.27
CA ARG A 95 -17.04 18.52 -3.62
C ARG A 95 -16.24 19.78 -3.27
N TYR A 96 -15.44 19.73 -2.21
CA TYR A 96 -14.56 20.83 -1.79
C TYR A 96 -13.20 20.86 -2.51
N GLY A 97 -13.00 20.01 -3.52
CA GLY A 97 -11.76 19.95 -4.30
C GLY A 97 -10.67 19.07 -3.68
N PHE A 98 -10.96 18.36 -2.60
CA PHE A 98 -10.06 17.35 -2.05
C PHE A 98 -10.35 15.99 -2.67
N SER A 99 -9.42 15.47 -3.44
CA SER A 99 -9.52 14.11 -3.96
C SER A 99 -9.58 13.10 -2.79
N PRO A 100 -10.56 12.20 -2.74
CA PRO A 100 -10.66 11.22 -1.65
C PRO A 100 -9.54 10.17 -1.69
N SER A 101 -8.87 9.96 -2.84
CA SER A 101 -7.83 8.95 -3.02
C SER A 101 -6.61 9.14 -2.10
N PRO A 102 -5.95 10.31 -2.01
CA PRO A 102 -4.88 10.56 -1.04
C PRO A 102 -5.27 10.35 0.41
N ILE A 103 -6.52 10.70 0.79
CA ILE A 103 -7.02 10.55 2.15
C ILE A 103 -7.08 9.07 2.53
N VAL A 104 -7.66 8.24 1.67
CA VAL A 104 -7.74 6.79 1.87
C VAL A 104 -6.36 6.16 1.92
N LEU A 105 -5.45 6.56 1.02
CA LEU A 105 -4.07 6.06 1.01
C LEU A 105 -3.34 6.43 2.31
N GLY A 106 -3.50 7.66 2.79
CA GLY A 106 -2.93 8.11 4.07
C GLY A 106 -3.47 7.33 5.27
N LEU A 107 -4.76 7.01 5.28
CA LEU A 107 -5.37 6.22 6.36
C LEU A 107 -4.85 4.78 6.40
N ILE A 108 -4.70 4.14 5.24
CA ILE A 108 -4.13 2.79 5.14
C ILE A 108 -2.65 2.80 5.53
N LEU A 109 -1.87 3.71 4.96
CA LEU A 109 -0.43 3.81 5.23
C LEU A 109 -0.16 4.20 6.68
N GLY A 110 -1.00 5.04 7.29
CA GLY A 110 -0.88 5.45 8.69
C GLY A 110 -0.95 4.27 9.65
N ARG A 111 -1.92 3.37 9.46
CA ARG A 111 -2.03 2.12 10.26
C ARG A 111 -0.78 1.25 10.13
N ILE A 112 -0.27 1.10 8.90
CA ILE A 112 0.92 0.30 8.62
C ILE A 112 2.16 0.96 9.27
N ALA A 113 2.28 2.29 9.16
CA ALA A 113 3.37 3.05 9.74
C ALA A 113 3.37 2.99 11.27
N GLU A 114 2.19 3.12 11.90
CA GLU A 114 2.03 3.01 13.36
C GLU A 114 2.41 1.61 13.86
N GLN A 115 1.93 0.56 13.19
CA GLN A 115 2.31 -0.82 13.52
C GLN A 115 3.81 -1.05 13.39
N GLY A 116 4.42 -0.58 12.29
CA GLY A 116 5.87 -0.66 12.09
C GLY A 116 6.65 0.13 13.15
N PHE A 117 6.17 1.31 13.53
CA PHE A 117 6.78 2.14 14.57
C PHE A 117 6.70 1.47 15.95
N VAL A 118 5.53 0.97 16.35
CA VAL A 118 5.34 0.27 17.62
C VAL A 118 6.20 -1.00 17.67
N GLN A 119 6.29 -1.74 16.57
CA GLN A 119 7.14 -2.93 16.47
C GLN A 119 8.62 -2.57 16.64
N ALA A 120 9.11 -1.57 15.91
CA ALA A 120 10.48 -1.10 16.03
C ALA A 120 10.78 -0.56 17.44
N TRP A 121 9.85 0.19 18.03
CA TRP A 121 9.96 0.70 19.38
C TRP A 121 10.05 -0.42 20.42
N THR A 122 9.21 -1.44 20.31
CA THR A 122 9.16 -2.58 21.25
C THR A 122 10.46 -3.38 21.22
N ILE A 123 10.99 -3.65 20.01
CA ILE A 123 12.26 -4.37 19.85
C ILE A 123 13.43 -3.51 20.35
N GLY A 124 13.40 -2.20 20.06
CA GLY A 124 14.45 -1.25 20.49
C GLY A 124 14.47 -1.06 22.00
N ALA A 125 13.30 -1.06 22.64
CA ALA A 125 13.17 -1.05 24.09
C ALA A 125 13.70 -2.34 24.72
N ALA A 126 13.46 -3.50 24.10
CA ALA A 126 13.96 -4.79 24.58
C ALA A 126 15.50 -4.94 24.47
N THR A 127 16.14 -4.24 23.53
CA THR A 127 17.61 -4.27 23.32
C THR A 127 18.35 -3.14 24.02
N GLY A 128 17.64 -2.18 24.63
CA GLY A 128 18.25 -1.05 25.35
C GLY A 128 18.90 0.03 24.47
N GLU A 129 18.97 -0.18 23.14
CA GLU A 129 19.63 0.73 22.19
C GLU A 129 18.65 1.24 21.10
N LEU A 130 17.63 2.00 21.53
CA LEU A 130 16.64 2.63 20.63
C LEU A 130 17.29 3.39 19.47
N TRP A 131 18.31 4.22 19.75
CA TRP A 131 18.99 5.03 18.73
C TRP A 131 19.68 4.19 17.65
N LYS A 132 20.31 3.06 18.03
CA LYS A 132 20.95 2.16 17.06
C LYS A 132 19.91 1.37 16.26
N MET A 133 18.71 1.14 16.78
CA MET A 133 17.68 0.45 16.01
C MET A 133 17.12 1.31 14.87
N PHE A 134 16.93 2.61 15.10
CA PHE A 134 16.43 3.53 14.06
C PHE A 134 17.52 3.99 13.08
N PHE A 135 18.74 4.29 13.58
CA PHE A 135 19.82 4.88 12.76
C PHE A 135 21.00 3.95 12.48
N GLY A 136 21.08 2.78 13.12
CA GLY A 136 22.21 1.87 12.96
C GLY A 136 22.16 1.00 11.69
N ARG A 137 21.03 0.95 10.98
CA ARG A 137 20.89 0.17 9.74
C ARG A 137 21.06 1.07 8.51
N PRO A 138 21.99 0.76 7.59
CA PRO A 138 22.25 1.59 6.41
C PRO A 138 21.01 1.74 5.51
N ILE A 139 20.14 0.72 5.49
CA ILE A 139 18.87 0.74 4.75
C ILE A 139 17.89 1.77 5.34
N SER A 140 17.84 1.90 6.67
CA SER A 140 16.98 2.89 7.34
C SER A 140 17.42 4.31 7.00
N LEU A 141 18.74 4.56 7.07
CA LEU A 141 19.33 5.84 6.68
C LEU A 141 19.05 6.19 5.21
N ALA A 142 19.18 5.22 4.30
CA ALA A 142 18.86 5.43 2.89
C ALA A 142 17.38 5.81 2.69
N ILE A 143 16.46 5.11 3.36
CA ILE A 143 15.01 5.41 3.29
C ILE A 143 14.71 6.81 3.85
N ILE A 144 15.29 7.16 5.01
CA ILE A 144 15.14 8.50 5.61
C ILE A 144 15.64 9.58 4.65
N ALA A 145 16.81 9.35 4.02
CA ALA A 145 17.35 10.28 3.03
C ALA A 145 16.41 10.43 1.82
N PHE A 146 15.84 9.34 1.31
CA PHE A 146 14.85 9.40 0.22
C PHE A 146 13.57 10.13 0.60
N ILE A 147 13.07 9.94 1.83
CA ILE A 147 11.89 10.65 2.34
C ILE A 147 12.16 12.15 2.38
N LEU A 148 13.30 12.55 2.97
CA LEU A 148 13.71 13.96 3.03
C LEU A 148 13.87 14.54 1.62
N LEU A 149 14.53 13.80 0.73
CA LEU A 149 14.70 14.22 -0.67
C LEU A 149 13.34 14.41 -1.35
N SER A 150 12.41 13.46 -1.21
CA SER A 150 11.06 13.55 -1.80
C SER A 150 10.26 14.73 -1.25
N LEU A 151 10.33 14.99 0.06
CA LEU A 151 9.63 16.09 0.72
C LEU A 151 10.18 17.46 0.29
N PHE A 152 11.50 17.60 0.21
CA PHE A 152 12.15 18.87 -0.14
C PHE A 152 12.31 19.09 -1.65
N TYR A 153 12.24 18.04 -2.47
CA TYR A 153 12.31 18.14 -3.93
C TYR A 153 11.33 19.16 -4.54
N PRO A 154 10.01 19.17 -4.22
CA PRO A 154 9.09 20.16 -4.77
C PRO A 154 9.38 21.59 -4.29
N VAL A 155 9.86 21.76 -3.05
CA VAL A 155 10.20 23.09 -2.48
C VAL A 155 11.47 23.66 -3.12
N ILE A 156 12.50 22.84 -3.29
CA ILE A 156 13.76 23.19 -3.95
C ILE A 156 13.48 23.52 -5.43
N ARG A 157 12.70 22.69 -6.14
CA ARG A 157 12.32 22.93 -7.53
C ARG A 157 11.53 24.23 -7.72
N SER A 158 10.59 24.54 -6.81
CA SER A 158 9.81 25.78 -6.82
C SER A 158 10.67 27.04 -6.59
N ARG A 159 11.67 26.96 -5.72
CA ARG A 159 12.62 28.07 -5.51
C ARG A 159 13.54 28.29 -6.71
N TRP A 160 13.98 27.21 -7.35
CA TRP A 160 14.87 27.28 -8.51
C TRP A 160 14.15 27.73 -9.79
N SER A 161 12.87 27.39 -9.97
CA SER A 161 12.09 27.88 -11.13
C SER A 161 11.79 29.38 -11.04
N LYS A 162 11.53 29.91 -9.83
CA LYS A 162 11.35 31.35 -9.60
C LYS A 162 12.61 32.18 -9.84
N LEU A 163 13.79 31.61 -9.57
CA LEU A 163 15.08 32.25 -9.86
C LEU A 163 15.38 32.31 -11.37
N ARG A 164 15.02 31.28 -12.13
CA ARG A 164 15.19 31.28 -13.60
C ARG A 164 14.26 32.25 -14.35
N LEU A 165 13.04 32.48 -13.85
CA LEU A 165 12.11 33.45 -14.45
C LEU A 165 12.49 34.91 -14.19
N ARG A 166 13.27 35.20 -13.13
CA ARG A 166 13.76 36.56 -12.85
C ARG A 166 14.95 36.98 -13.72
N VAL A 167 15.71 36.02 -14.25
CA VAL A 167 16.85 36.29 -15.14
C VAL A 167 16.37 36.54 -16.58
N SER A 168 15.31 35.86 -17.04
CA SER A 168 14.75 36.04 -18.40
C SER A 168 13.91 37.31 -18.60
N ASN A 169 13.44 37.96 -17.54
CA ASN A 169 12.73 39.26 -17.62
C ASN A 169 13.67 40.46 -17.37
N ALA A 170 14.96 40.19 -17.17
CA ALA A 170 16.01 41.19 -16.99
C ALA A 170 16.90 41.35 -18.24
N GLU A 171 16.61 40.57 -19.30
CA GLU A 171 17.07 40.76 -20.68
C GLU A 171 15.94 41.36 -21.51
#